data_AF-J5VHB6-F1
#
_entry.id   AF-J5VHB6-F1
#
_cell.length_a   1.000
_cell.length_b   1.000
_cell.length_c   1.000
_cell.angle_alpha   90.00
_cell.angle_beta   90.00
_cell.angle_gamma   90.00
#
_symmetry.space_group_name_H-M   'P 1'
#
loop_
_entity.id
_entity.type
_entity.pdbx_description
1 polymer ?
#
loop_
_entity_poly.entity_id
_entity_poly.type
_entity_poly.pdbx_seq_one_letter_code
_entity_poly.pdbx_strand_id
1 'polypeptide(L)'
;MKQFSFLLYKEEDLALCLQEAKDVVASMAHISDLLVTLFASELSVHTMEDFKRATRKIFPQAKVVGLAAECGFAKGKMWSGEDDLPDAASAVVTFTFFSSSRVIPLAFDEQSDISAAAKGLVQTISQEKATKAVGLFFAAQVPGIMNLLDALSDVDEEIVLFGGLLSDQMDERRIVIDLAGHRMSRGFLAVVFVGEELHAKAQISFGWKPFGPEVQITRMADERTIVELDEKPASEFFSHYLGIRHCWESLASVETFPMCLKRNGATLARRLMDIHADGCVYVSADLREGERLRIASGDPIAIISEAQRTHAELCEFSPEAVFIVNCMGHYVMLQKNNIYEYAAISRAVPTHGFYSYAEFFRSRGKFMKTNLMMVSVGFREGEPKETSIYKPVSPQFGEQTSIIAHLVHFVDAMTKEWESAHSKLVVLAERDALTGLMNRRAMERSFKDILHDALASDIPFAVMMLDMDDFKGINDTFGHAMGDEALVALADILRSSVRSVDIVSRWGGDEFFVILTHANRAAAERVVERIHRGASSLSLLMPDKRSVGLSIGVTLSSAHDTPESVFQRADAALYESKRTAGKNKVTFR
;
A
#
# COMPACT_ATOMS: atom_id res chain seq x y z
N MET A 1 9.43 -10.84 -29.39
CA MET A 1 9.98 -9.47 -29.44
C MET A 1 11.49 -9.48 -29.20
N LYS A 2 12.21 -8.37 -29.47
CA LYS A 2 13.61 -8.19 -29.04
C LYS A 2 13.83 -6.77 -28.52
N GLN A 3 14.50 -6.63 -27.38
CA GLN A 3 14.94 -5.34 -26.85
C GLN A 3 16.46 -5.23 -26.89
N PHE A 4 16.94 -4.05 -27.26
CA PHE A 4 18.36 -3.73 -27.38
C PHE A 4 18.61 -2.31 -26.89
N SER A 5 19.58 -2.11 -26.00
CA SER A 5 19.95 -0.79 -25.48
C SER A 5 21.42 -0.49 -25.75
N PHE A 6 21.75 0.78 -25.97
CA PHE A 6 23.10 1.24 -26.26
C PHE A 6 23.39 2.54 -25.49
N LEU A 7 24.47 2.56 -24.73
CA LEU A 7 24.93 3.70 -23.95
C LEU A 7 25.76 4.62 -24.85
N LEU A 8 25.46 5.92 -24.82
CA LEU A 8 26.14 6.93 -25.63
C LEU A 8 27.13 7.70 -24.75
N TYR A 9 28.42 7.57 -25.04
CA TYR A 9 29.50 8.32 -24.39
C TYR A 9 30.00 9.46 -25.26
N LYS A 10 29.92 9.30 -26.59
CA LYS A 10 30.35 10.27 -27.61
C LYS A 10 29.36 10.31 -28.77
N GLU A 11 29.39 11.35 -29.59
CA GLU A 11 28.48 11.48 -30.74
C GLU A 11 28.60 10.32 -31.75
N GLU A 12 29.81 9.80 -31.95
CA GLU A 12 30.10 8.67 -32.85
C GLU A 12 29.36 7.39 -32.46
N ASP A 13 29.02 7.23 -31.18
CA ASP A 13 28.32 6.06 -30.65
C ASP A 13 26.92 5.92 -31.23
N LEU A 14 26.29 7.02 -31.67
CA LEU A 14 24.97 6.95 -32.31
C LEU A 14 25.02 6.18 -33.63
N ALA A 15 26.07 6.38 -34.42
CA ALA A 15 26.23 5.67 -35.69
C ALA A 15 26.45 4.16 -35.46
N LEU A 16 27.27 3.81 -34.46
CA LEU A 16 27.50 2.42 -34.04
C LEU A 16 26.21 1.76 -33.52
N CYS A 17 25.49 2.47 -32.65
CA CYS A 17 24.20 2.06 -32.12
C CYS A 17 23.19 1.71 -33.23
N LEU A 18 23.08 2.58 -34.25
CA LEU A 18 22.21 2.35 -35.39
C LEU A 18 22.65 1.19 -36.28
N GLN A 19 23.95 0.91 -36.35
CA GLN A 19 24.48 -0.23 -37.09
C GLN A 19 24.18 -1.55 -36.36
N GLU A 20 24.42 -1.63 -35.05
CA GLU A 20 24.05 -2.81 -34.25
C GLU A 20 22.55 -3.08 -34.29
N ALA A 21 21.72 -2.03 -34.26
CA ALA A 21 20.27 -2.17 -34.41
C ALA A 21 19.87 -2.84 -35.74
N LYS A 22 20.59 -2.58 -36.85
CA LYS A 22 20.35 -3.28 -38.13
C LYS A 22 20.68 -4.75 -38.05
N ASP A 23 21.76 -5.11 -37.35
CA ASP A 23 22.17 -6.50 -37.19
C ASP A 23 21.13 -7.29 -36.37
N VAL A 24 20.55 -6.65 -35.35
CA VAL A 24 19.40 -7.21 -34.61
C VAL A 24 18.22 -7.44 -35.55
N VAL A 25 17.87 -6.46 -36.40
CA VAL A 25 16.81 -6.61 -37.41
C VAL A 25 17.08 -7.75 -38.38
N ALA A 26 18.32 -7.90 -38.86
CA ALA A 26 18.71 -8.98 -39.75
C ALA A 26 18.54 -10.38 -39.11
N SER A 27 18.59 -10.47 -37.78
CA SER A 27 18.34 -11.70 -37.02
C SER A 27 16.85 -11.99 -36.75
N MET A 28 15.94 -11.11 -37.16
CA MET A 28 14.49 -11.26 -36.96
C MET A 28 13.81 -11.63 -38.28
N ALA A 29 12.95 -12.64 -38.25
CA ALA A 29 12.19 -13.05 -39.43
C ALA A 29 11.17 -11.99 -39.88
N HIS A 30 10.60 -11.26 -38.92
CA HIS A 30 9.57 -10.26 -39.16
C HIS A 30 9.57 -9.20 -38.06
N ILE A 31 9.27 -7.95 -38.45
CA ILE A 31 9.09 -6.80 -37.55
C ILE A 31 7.76 -6.14 -37.88
N SER A 32 6.81 -6.20 -36.95
CA SER A 32 5.51 -5.54 -37.05
C SER A 32 5.57 -4.06 -36.67
N ASP A 33 6.42 -3.72 -35.68
CA ASP A 33 6.51 -2.38 -35.14
C ASP A 33 7.83 -2.15 -34.41
N LEU A 34 8.18 -0.87 -34.20
CA LEU A 34 9.43 -0.46 -33.58
C LEU A 34 9.24 0.80 -32.72
N LEU A 35 9.51 0.66 -31.41
CA LEU A 35 9.69 1.78 -30.49
C LEU A 35 11.18 2.07 -30.30
N VAL A 36 11.59 3.32 -30.46
CA VAL A 36 12.94 3.79 -30.15
C VAL A 36 12.85 4.87 -29.08
N THR A 37 13.42 4.61 -27.92
CA THR A 37 13.41 5.52 -26.78
C THR A 37 14.82 6.05 -26.54
N LEU A 38 14.99 7.37 -26.57
CA LEU A 38 16.19 8.06 -26.13
C LEU A 38 15.95 8.60 -24.72
N PHE A 39 16.79 8.20 -23.78
CA PHE A 39 16.89 8.85 -22.48
C PHE A 39 18.18 9.67 -22.40
N ALA A 40 18.08 10.89 -21.87
CA ALA A 40 19.21 11.78 -21.62
C ALA A 40 18.86 12.74 -20.47
N SER A 41 19.84 13.44 -19.92
CA SER A 41 19.56 14.52 -18.95
C SER A 41 18.85 15.70 -19.60
N GLU A 42 19.19 16.01 -20.84
CA GLU A 42 18.59 17.09 -21.61
C GLU A 42 18.28 16.67 -23.04
N LEU A 43 17.11 17.09 -23.54
CA LEU A 43 16.69 16.84 -24.91
C LEU A 43 16.84 18.11 -25.74
N SER A 44 18.07 18.41 -26.15
CA SER A 44 18.32 19.55 -27.05
C SER A 44 17.58 19.37 -28.37
N VAL A 45 17.11 20.49 -28.95
CA VAL A 45 16.40 20.54 -30.23
C VAL A 45 17.19 19.84 -31.33
N HIS A 46 18.48 20.16 -31.44
CA HIS A 46 19.35 19.66 -32.48
C HIS A 46 19.61 18.16 -32.30
N THR A 47 19.90 17.73 -31.07
CA THR A 47 20.14 16.32 -30.73
C THR A 47 18.94 15.46 -31.08
N MET A 48 17.71 15.88 -30.72
CA MET A 48 16.49 15.12 -31.01
C MET A 48 16.17 15.04 -32.51
N GLU A 49 16.35 16.14 -33.24
CA GLU A 49 16.10 16.16 -34.69
C GLU A 49 17.09 15.30 -35.45
N ASP A 50 18.36 15.39 -35.08
CA ASP A 50 19.43 14.62 -35.69
C ASP A 50 19.29 13.13 -35.39
N PHE A 51 18.98 12.79 -34.12
CA PHE A 51 18.65 11.44 -33.70
C PHE A 51 17.46 10.88 -34.49
N LYS A 52 16.33 11.60 -34.50
CA LYS A 52 15.12 11.19 -35.24
C LYS A 52 15.41 10.99 -36.72
N ARG A 53 16.15 11.92 -37.34
CA ARG A 53 16.53 11.86 -38.75
C ARG A 53 17.41 10.63 -39.04
N ALA A 54 18.43 10.40 -38.22
CA ALA A 54 19.33 9.26 -38.38
C ALA A 54 18.61 7.92 -38.19
N THR A 55 17.76 7.80 -37.16
CA THR A 55 16.95 6.60 -36.91
C THR A 55 15.96 6.33 -38.03
N ARG A 56 15.17 7.34 -38.46
CA ARG A 56 14.16 7.15 -39.52
C ARG A 56 14.75 6.93 -40.90
N LYS A 57 15.99 7.36 -41.15
CA LYS A 57 16.71 7.03 -42.38
C LYS A 57 16.92 5.52 -42.52
N ILE A 58 17.07 4.81 -41.41
CA ILE A 58 17.30 3.36 -41.38
C ILE A 58 15.98 2.61 -41.14
N PHE A 59 15.13 3.12 -40.26
CA PHE A 59 13.86 2.55 -39.86
C PHE A 59 12.72 3.57 -40.07
N PRO A 60 12.20 3.73 -41.28
CA PRO A 60 11.19 4.76 -41.59
C PRO A 60 9.92 4.71 -40.72
N GLN A 61 9.55 3.50 -40.28
CA GLN A 61 8.39 3.21 -39.43
C GLN A 61 8.64 3.44 -37.93
N ALA A 62 9.87 3.78 -37.52
CA ALA A 62 10.23 3.91 -36.11
C ALA A 62 9.43 5.00 -35.39
N LYS A 63 8.85 4.62 -34.26
CA LYS A 63 8.21 5.52 -33.29
C LYS A 63 9.27 5.99 -32.32
N VAL A 64 9.73 7.23 -32.51
CA VAL A 64 10.84 7.81 -31.75
C VAL A 64 10.28 8.65 -30.60
N VAL A 65 10.73 8.33 -29.39
CA VAL A 65 10.38 9.03 -28.14
C VAL A 65 11.67 9.50 -27.47
N GLY A 66 11.71 10.75 -27.05
CA GLY A 66 12.73 11.28 -26.13
C GLY A 66 12.14 11.49 -24.74
N LEU A 67 12.86 11.05 -23.71
CA LEU A 67 12.52 11.25 -22.29
C LEU A 67 13.73 11.85 -21.56
N ALA A 68 13.58 13.05 -21.03
CA ALA A 68 14.61 13.68 -20.21
C ALA A 68 14.43 13.21 -18.76
N ALA A 69 15.43 12.54 -18.21
CA ALA A 69 15.49 12.16 -16.80
C ALA A 69 16.90 12.42 -16.29
N GLU A 70 17.08 12.66 -15.00
CA GLU A 70 18.39 13.01 -14.44
C GLU A 70 19.43 11.92 -14.67
N CYS A 71 19.04 10.68 -14.41
CA CYS A 71 19.88 9.51 -14.64
C CYS A 71 19.02 8.26 -14.85
N GLY A 72 19.69 7.18 -15.24
CA GLY A 72 19.06 5.89 -15.43
C GLY A 72 20.08 4.80 -15.69
N PHE A 73 19.62 3.69 -16.26
CA PHE A 73 20.48 2.55 -16.50
C PHE A 73 20.03 1.71 -17.70
N ALA A 74 21.01 1.05 -18.31
CA ALA A 74 20.78 -0.02 -19.27
C ALA A 74 22.01 -0.93 -19.31
N LYS A 75 21.82 -2.19 -19.72
CA LYS A 75 22.92 -3.19 -19.78
C LYS A 75 23.70 -3.29 -18.45
N GLY A 76 23.03 -3.08 -17.32
CA GLY A 76 23.64 -3.11 -15.99
C GLY A 76 24.63 -1.97 -15.70
N LYS A 77 24.63 -0.89 -16.49
CA LYS A 77 25.44 0.32 -16.26
C LYS A 77 24.54 1.56 -16.18
N MET A 78 25.00 2.57 -15.45
CA MET A 78 24.31 3.85 -15.37
C MET A 78 24.66 4.78 -16.53
N TRP A 79 23.72 5.67 -16.84
CA TRP A 79 23.94 6.89 -17.60
C TRP A 79 23.46 8.06 -16.72
N SER A 80 24.12 9.22 -16.82
CA SER A 80 23.80 10.43 -16.07
C SER A 80 24.29 11.64 -16.88
N GLY A 81 23.61 12.77 -16.72
CA GLY A 81 24.09 14.06 -17.26
C GLY A 81 25.06 14.81 -16.34
N GLU A 82 25.32 14.30 -15.14
CA GLU A 82 26.20 14.96 -14.17
C GLU A 82 27.69 14.72 -14.50
N ASP A 83 28.46 15.79 -14.58
CA ASP A 83 29.91 15.76 -14.87
C ASP A 83 30.74 15.00 -13.80
N ASP A 84 30.17 14.79 -12.60
CA ASP A 84 30.86 14.19 -11.45
C ASP A 84 30.98 12.65 -11.53
N LEU A 85 30.38 12.01 -12.54
CA LEU A 85 30.50 10.57 -12.80
C LEU A 85 31.36 10.33 -14.07
N PRO A 86 32.70 10.29 -13.96
CA PRO A 86 33.62 10.29 -15.12
C PRO A 86 33.49 9.09 -16.07
N ASP A 87 32.74 8.04 -15.69
CA ASP A 87 32.50 6.84 -16.49
C ASP A 87 31.01 6.64 -16.88
N ALA A 88 30.13 7.61 -16.59
CA ALA A 88 28.73 7.54 -16.99
C ALA A 88 28.54 7.92 -18.45
N ALA A 89 27.67 7.20 -19.14
CA ALA A 89 27.20 7.62 -20.46
C ALA A 89 26.30 8.87 -20.31
N SER A 90 26.32 9.76 -21.29
CA SER A 90 25.50 10.97 -21.29
C SER A 90 24.04 10.70 -21.67
N ALA A 91 23.79 9.60 -22.38
CA ALA A 91 22.47 9.19 -22.82
C ALA A 91 22.40 7.67 -23.07
N VAL A 92 21.19 7.16 -23.25
CA VAL A 92 20.96 5.79 -23.69
C VAL A 92 19.86 5.73 -24.74
N VAL A 93 20.09 4.92 -25.77
CA VAL A 93 19.09 4.61 -26.78
C VAL A 93 18.64 3.17 -26.60
N THR A 94 17.32 2.95 -26.54
CA THR A 94 16.73 1.62 -26.52
C THR A 94 15.81 1.40 -27.71
N PHE A 95 16.05 0.32 -28.44
CA PHE A 95 15.20 -0.20 -29.50
C PHE A 95 14.38 -1.37 -28.96
N THR A 96 13.08 -1.30 -29.12
CA THR A 96 12.16 -2.40 -28.83
C THR A 96 11.46 -2.81 -30.11
N PHE A 97 11.87 -3.96 -30.64
CA PHE A 97 11.35 -4.55 -31.87
C PHE A 97 10.23 -5.54 -31.54
N PHE A 98 9.08 -5.34 -32.16
CA PHE A 98 7.93 -6.24 -32.03
C PHE A 98 7.82 -7.12 -33.26
N SER A 99 7.50 -8.40 -33.07
CA SER A 99 7.34 -9.37 -34.17
C SER A 99 5.88 -9.55 -34.58
N SER A 100 4.95 -9.44 -33.63
CA SER A 100 3.51 -9.62 -33.84
C SER A 100 2.65 -8.53 -33.19
N SER A 101 3.26 -7.65 -32.40
CA SER A 101 2.57 -6.60 -31.63
C SER A 101 2.88 -5.22 -32.17
N ARG A 102 2.17 -4.21 -31.65
CA ARG A 102 2.39 -2.81 -31.97
C ARG A 102 2.36 -1.93 -30.73
N VAL A 103 2.86 -0.72 -30.88
CA VAL A 103 2.98 0.26 -29.81
C VAL A 103 2.41 1.60 -30.24
N ILE A 104 1.64 2.27 -29.40
CA ILE A 104 0.96 3.52 -29.73
C ILE A 104 1.38 4.57 -28.70
N PRO A 105 2.41 5.39 -28.99
CA PRO A 105 2.76 6.53 -28.15
C PRO A 105 1.78 7.69 -28.42
N LEU A 106 1.27 8.28 -27.33
CA LEU A 106 0.31 9.37 -27.32
C LEU A 106 0.84 10.45 -26.39
N ALA A 107 0.93 11.68 -26.89
CA ALA A 107 1.33 12.83 -26.08
C ALA A 107 0.10 13.63 -25.67
N PHE A 108 0.05 14.01 -24.39
CA PHE A 108 -1.01 14.81 -23.80
C PHE A 108 -0.36 16.01 -23.09
N ASP A 109 -0.45 17.18 -23.72
CA ASP A 109 0.02 18.45 -23.14
C ASP A 109 -0.93 18.91 -22.03
N GLU A 110 -0.41 19.51 -20.96
CA GLU A 110 -1.19 20.06 -19.85
C GLU A 110 -2.10 21.23 -20.27
N GLN A 111 -1.88 21.85 -21.45
CA GLN A 111 -2.87 22.78 -22.03
C GLN A 111 -4.25 22.13 -22.25
N SER A 112 -4.30 20.79 -22.32
CA SER A 112 -5.54 20.03 -22.36
C SER A 112 -6.03 19.67 -20.96
N ASP A 113 -7.35 19.79 -20.73
CA ASP A 113 -8.01 19.32 -19.50
C ASP A 113 -7.62 17.85 -19.24
N ILE A 114 -7.01 17.59 -18.08
CA ILE A 114 -6.56 16.23 -17.67
C ILE A 114 -7.70 15.21 -17.75
N SER A 115 -8.94 15.64 -17.56
CA SER A 115 -10.14 14.82 -17.71
C SER A 115 -10.40 14.46 -19.18
N ALA A 116 -10.13 15.37 -20.11
CA ALA A 116 -10.21 15.10 -21.54
C ALA A 116 -9.08 14.18 -22.00
N ALA A 117 -7.86 14.39 -21.50
CA ALA A 117 -6.73 13.48 -21.73
C ALA A 117 -7.04 12.06 -21.24
N ALA A 118 -7.59 11.93 -20.02
CA ALA A 118 -8.03 10.66 -19.46
C ALA A 118 -9.07 9.96 -20.35
N LYS A 119 -10.11 10.69 -20.77
CA LYS A 119 -11.14 10.17 -21.68
C LYS A 119 -10.55 9.69 -23.01
N GLY A 120 -9.65 10.49 -23.61
CA GLY A 120 -9.01 10.14 -24.87
C GLY A 120 -8.15 8.87 -24.76
N LEU A 121 -7.41 8.72 -23.66
CA LEU A 121 -6.60 7.53 -23.40
C LEU A 121 -7.49 6.30 -23.15
N VAL A 122 -8.51 6.40 -22.29
CA VAL A 122 -9.47 5.31 -22.02
C VAL A 122 -10.20 4.89 -23.30
N GLN A 123 -10.59 5.85 -24.14
CA GLN A 123 -11.18 5.57 -25.44
C GLN A 123 -10.21 4.81 -26.36
N THR A 124 -8.94 5.21 -26.40
CA THR A 124 -7.93 4.50 -27.19
C THR A 124 -7.74 3.07 -26.70
N ILE A 125 -7.61 2.87 -25.38
CA ILE A 125 -7.51 1.52 -24.78
C ILE A 125 -8.75 0.68 -25.14
N SER A 126 -9.95 1.27 -25.08
CA SER A 126 -11.21 0.57 -25.39
C SER A 126 -11.34 0.19 -26.87
N GLN A 127 -10.76 0.99 -27.78
CA GLN A 127 -10.73 0.69 -29.21
C GLN A 127 -9.71 -0.41 -29.54
N GLU A 128 -8.61 -0.45 -28.79
CA GLU A 128 -7.53 -1.41 -28.92
C GLU A 128 -7.76 -2.63 -28.02
N LYS A 129 -8.68 -3.51 -28.42
CA LYS A 129 -9.11 -4.67 -27.62
C LYS A 129 -7.99 -5.59 -27.14
N ALA A 130 -6.87 -5.64 -27.86
CA ALA A 130 -5.68 -6.42 -27.51
C ALA A 130 -4.64 -5.62 -26.72
N THR A 131 -5.04 -4.54 -26.02
CA THR A 131 -4.15 -3.78 -25.13
C THR A 131 -3.71 -4.67 -23.97
N LYS A 132 -2.41 -4.70 -23.69
CA LYS A 132 -1.82 -5.53 -22.63
C LYS A 132 -1.06 -4.73 -21.59
N ALA A 133 -0.57 -3.55 -21.96
CA ALA A 133 0.05 -2.64 -21.02
C ALA A 133 -0.07 -1.19 -21.46
N VAL A 134 -0.03 -0.28 -20.49
CA VAL A 134 0.08 1.17 -20.71
C VAL A 134 1.13 1.73 -19.77
N GLY A 135 2.19 2.32 -20.35
CA GLY A 135 3.20 3.08 -19.61
C GLY A 135 2.85 4.57 -19.62
N LEU A 136 2.89 5.23 -18.46
CA LEU A 136 2.59 6.66 -18.29
C LEU A 136 3.80 7.42 -17.74
N PHE A 137 4.30 8.36 -18.52
CA PHE A 137 5.50 9.12 -18.18
C PHE A 137 5.15 10.60 -18.12
N PHE A 138 5.20 11.16 -16.92
CA PHE A 138 4.84 12.56 -16.66
C PHE A 138 6.09 13.43 -16.73
N ALA A 139 6.00 14.55 -17.46
CA ALA A 139 7.10 15.51 -17.56
C ALA A 139 7.41 16.15 -16.20
N ALA A 140 6.36 16.56 -15.48
CA ALA A 140 6.41 17.13 -14.13
C ALA A 140 5.12 16.81 -13.39
N GLN A 141 4.96 17.28 -12.14
CA GLN A 141 3.71 17.12 -11.40
C GLN A 141 2.56 17.79 -12.16
N VAL A 142 1.49 17.02 -12.45
CA VAL A 142 0.32 17.52 -13.19
C VAL A 142 -0.87 17.71 -12.23
N PRO A 143 -1.53 18.88 -12.20
CA PRO A 143 -2.75 19.09 -11.44
C PRO A 143 -3.87 18.12 -11.86
N GLY A 144 -4.61 17.60 -10.89
CA GLY A 144 -5.73 16.68 -11.16
C GLY A 144 -5.31 15.29 -11.66
N ILE A 145 -4.03 14.91 -11.49
CA ILE A 145 -3.53 13.57 -11.84
C ILE A 145 -4.38 12.45 -11.26
N MET A 146 -4.93 12.63 -10.06
CA MET A 146 -5.80 11.63 -9.41
C MET A 146 -7.03 11.29 -10.25
N ASN A 147 -7.63 12.27 -10.95
CA ASN A 147 -8.77 12.03 -11.85
C ASN A 147 -8.38 11.14 -13.04
N LEU A 148 -7.17 11.31 -13.57
CA LEU A 148 -6.62 10.46 -14.62
C LEU A 148 -6.38 9.04 -14.09
N LEU A 149 -5.78 8.90 -12.91
CA LEU A 149 -5.52 7.59 -12.31
C LEU A 149 -6.81 6.83 -11.97
N ASP A 150 -7.84 7.54 -11.48
CA ASP A 150 -9.15 6.97 -11.21
C ASP A 150 -9.84 6.52 -12.49
N ALA A 151 -9.85 7.34 -13.54
CA ALA A 151 -10.43 6.97 -14.83
C ALA A 151 -9.74 5.74 -15.45
N LEU A 152 -8.42 5.62 -15.29
CA LEU A 152 -7.66 4.46 -15.74
C LEU A 152 -7.81 3.24 -14.83
N SER A 153 -8.26 3.41 -13.59
CA SER A 153 -8.53 2.27 -12.71
C SER A 153 -9.70 1.43 -13.20
N ASP A 154 -10.61 2.00 -13.98
CA ASP A 154 -11.80 1.33 -14.49
C ASP A 154 -11.58 0.56 -15.81
N VAL A 155 -10.36 0.61 -16.38
CA VAL A 155 -10.00 -0.23 -17.54
C VAL A 155 -9.74 -1.67 -17.10
N ASP A 156 -9.74 -2.58 -18.08
CA ASP A 156 -9.58 -4.03 -17.86
C ASP A 156 -8.48 -4.38 -16.84
N GLU A 157 -8.84 -5.19 -15.83
CA GLU A 157 -7.98 -5.62 -14.73
C GLU A 157 -6.78 -6.51 -15.17
N GLU A 158 -6.74 -6.95 -16.42
CA GLU A 158 -5.59 -7.65 -17.00
C GLU A 158 -4.54 -6.69 -17.60
N ILE A 159 -4.91 -5.44 -17.93
CA ILE A 159 -3.98 -4.47 -18.54
C ILE A 159 -2.96 -3.98 -17.51
N VAL A 160 -1.66 -4.22 -17.77
CA VAL A 160 -0.61 -3.72 -16.89
C VAL A 160 -0.48 -2.20 -17.01
N LEU A 161 -0.84 -1.47 -15.95
CA LEU A 161 -0.64 -0.02 -15.84
C LEU A 161 0.59 0.28 -14.99
N PHE A 162 1.51 1.07 -15.55
CA PHE A 162 2.73 1.47 -14.87
C PHE A 162 3.17 2.86 -15.31
N GLY A 163 4.10 3.49 -14.60
CA GLY A 163 4.59 4.79 -15.00
C GLY A 163 5.59 5.41 -14.05
N GLY A 164 6.11 6.56 -14.44
CA GLY A 164 7.01 7.37 -13.63
C GLY A 164 6.88 8.88 -13.90
N LEU A 165 7.30 9.66 -12.93
CA LEU A 165 7.49 11.10 -13.01
C LEU A 165 8.96 11.42 -13.32
N LEU A 166 9.21 12.11 -14.43
CA LEU A 166 10.55 12.38 -14.95
C LEU A 166 11.27 13.52 -14.22
N SER A 167 10.54 14.52 -13.73
CA SER A 167 11.07 15.66 -12.99
C SER A 167 10.22 16.00 -11.77
N ASP A 168 10.86 16.31 -10.64
CA ASP A 168 10.16 16.80 -9.44
C ASP A 168 9.79 18.29 -9.56
N GLN A 169 10.58 19.05 -10.32
CA GLN A 169 10.42 20.48 -10.50
C GLN A 169 9.85 20.79 -11.89
N MET A 170 8.98 21.79 -11.95
CA MET A 170 8.49 22.30 -13.21
C MET A 170 9.44 23.36 -13.74
N ASP A 171 10.12 23.07 -14.86
CA ASP A 171 10.92 24.04 -15.61
C ASP A 171 10.39 24.14 -17.03
N GLU A 172 9.71 25.25 -17.35
CA GLU A 172 9.10 25.46 -18.65
C GLU A 172 10.13 25.58 -19.79
N ARG A 173 11.41 25.83 -19.47
CA ARG A 173 12.50 25.94 -20.46
C ARG A 173 13.10 24.58 -20.83
N ARG A 174 12.92 23.57 -19.97
CA ARG A 174 13.47 22.22 -20.17
C ARG A 174 12.46 21.36 -20.91
N ILE A 175 12.84 20.87 -22.10
CA ILE A 175 12.06 19.86 -22.81
C ILE A 175 12.26 18.53 -22.07
N VAL A 176 11.18 17.99 -21.52
CA VAL A 176 11.22 16.73 -20.76
C VAL A 176 10.76 15.55 -21.61
N ILE A 177 9.83 15.76 -22.53
CA ILE A 177 9.34 14.70 -23.43
C ILE A 177 9.32 15.22 -24.87
N ASP A 178 9.78 14.42 -25.82
CA ASP A 178 9.64 14.68 -27.26
C ASP A 178 9.03 13.46 -27.95
N LEU A 179 7.80 13.60 -28.45
CA LEU A 179 7.16 12.61 -29.31
C LEU A 179 7.15 13.09 -30.76
N ALA A 180 8.08 12.57 -31.56
CA ALA A 180 8.19 12.87 -32.99
C ALA A 180 8.29 14.38 -33.36
N GLY A 181 8.75 15.23 -32.44
CA GLY A 181 8.82 16.70 -32.56
C GLY A 181 7.75 17.44 -31.76
N HIS A 182 6.76 16.74 -31.21
CA HIS A 182 5.82 17.31 -30.23
C HIS A 182 6.51 17.31 -28.87
N ARG A 183 6.97 18.50 -28.46
CA ARG A 183 7.83 18.70 -27.30
C ARG A 183 7.04 19.23 -26.12
N MET A 184 7.25 18.62 -24.97
CA MET A 184 6.48 18.88 -23.75
C MET A 184 7.44 19.11 -22.59
N SER A 185 7.29 20.25 -21.92
CA SER A 185 7.79 20.51 -20.56
C SER A 185 6.72 20.22 -19.50
N ARG A 186 5.46 20.07 -19.93
CA ARG A 186 4.27 19.84 -19.11
C ARG A 186 3.38 18.77 -19.75
N GLY A 187 2.61 18.05 -18.94
CA GLY A 187 1.78 16.94 -19.40
C GLY A 187 2.47 15.59 -19.34
N PHE A 188 2.01 14.63 -20.14
CA PHE A 188 2.49 13.24 -20.08
C PHE A 188 2.47 12.51 -21.42
N LEU A 189 3.31 11.48 -21.50
CA LEU A 189 3.32 10.49 -22.58
C LEU A 189 2.64 9.21 -22.08
N ALA A 190 1.66 8.73 -22.84
CA ALA A 190 1.15 7.37 -22.71
C ALA A 190 1.75 6.49 -23.82
N VAL A 191 2.25 5.31 -23.46
CA VAL A 191 2.72 4.30 -24.42
C VAL A 191 1.83 3.07 -24.28
N VAL A 192 0.92 2.88 -25.23
CA VAL A 192 -0.03 1.76 -25.24
C VAL A 192 0.57 0.59 -26.01
N PHE A 193 0.70 -0.57 -25.36
CA PHE A 193 1.24 -1.79 -25.98
C PHE A 193 0.10 -2.76 -26.32
N VAL A 194 0.00 -3.13 -27.59
CA VAL A 194 -1.17 -3.83 -28.15
C VAL A 194 -0.72 -5.05 -28.96
N GLY A 195 -1.28 -6.22 -28.67
CA GLY A 195 -1.05 -7.45 -29.43
C GLY A 195 -1.72 -8.65 -28.79
N GLU A 196 -2.29 -9.54 -29.60
CA GLU A 196 -2.95 -10.78 -29.13
C GLU A 196 -1.95 -11.72 -28.46
N GLU A 197 -0.74 -11.81 -29.03
CA GLU A 197 0.37 -12.61 -28.52
C GLU A 197 1.23 -11.84 -27.51
N LEU A 198 0.90 -10.59 -27.20
CA LEU A 198 1.68 -9.79 -26.26
C LEU A 198 1.27 -10.16 -24.83
N HIS A 199 2.27 -10.30 -23.96
CA HIS A 199 2.05 -10.44 -22.53
C HIS A 199 2.92 -9.45 -21.79
N ALA A 200 2.37 -8.90 -20.70
CA ALA A 200 3.08 -8.03 -19.78
C ALA A 200 2.89 -8.51 -18.34
N LYS A 201 3.90 -8.31 -17.50
CA LYS A 201 3.82 -8.57 -16.06
C LYS A 201 4.56 -7.45 -15.33
N ALA A 202 3.91 -6.81 -14.36
CA ALA A 202 4.54 -5.86 -13.46
C ALA A 202 4.86 -6.50 -12.11
N GLN A 203 5.98 -6.11 -11.54
CA GLN A 203 6.40 -6.40 -10.18
C GLN A 203 6.80 -5.10 -9.49
N ILE A 204 6.50 -5.00 -8.20
CA ILE A 204 6.85 -3.85 -7.37
C ILE A 204 7.79 -4.28 -6.25
N SER A 205 8.77 -3.43 -5.95
CA SER A 205 9.69 -3.62 -4.83
C SER A 205 9.76 -2.35 -4.02
N PHE A 206 9.47 -2.46 -2.71
CA PHE A 206 9.51 -1.33 -1.80
C PHE A 206 10.85 -1.23 -1.08
N GLY A 207 11.19 -2.20 -0.22
CA GLY A 207 12.47 -2.22 0.49
C GLY A 207 12.58 -1.34 1.73
N TRP A 208 11.63 -0.44 1.97
CA TRP A 208 11.62 0.42 3.18
C TRP A 208 10.94 -0.27 4.36
N LYS A 209 11.43 0.01 5.58
CA LYS A 209 10.95 -0.58 6.83
C LYS A 209 10.14 0.43 7.64
N PRO A 210 8.81 0.26 7.77
CA PRO A 210 8.02 1.05 8.70
C PRO A 210 8.44 0.79 10.15
N PHE A 211 8.57 1.85 10.94
CA PHE A 211 8.93 1.76 12.35
C PHE A 211 8.19 2.82 13.19
N GLY A 212 8.24 2.68 14.51
CA GLY A 212 7.55 3.57 15.42
C GLY A 212 6.02 3.36 15.44
N PRO A 213 5.28 4.25 16.12
CA PRO A 213 3.85 4.12 16.28
C PRO A 213 3.09 4.43 14.99
N GLU A 214 1.92 3.79 14.87
CA GLU A 214 0.92 4.13 13.86
C GLU A 214 0.06 5.30 14.35
N VAL A 215 -0.13 6.29 13.49
CA VAL A 215 -0.94 7.49 13.76
C VAL A 215 -2.00 7.68 12.71
N GLN A 216 -3.13 8.25 13.07
CA GLN A 216 -4.24 8.51 12.17
C GLN A 216 -4.25 9.96 11.69
N ILE A 217 -4.49 10.16 10.40
CA ILE A 217 -4.80 11.48 9.85
C ILE A 217 -6.18 11.89 10.35
N THR A 218 -6.22 12.90 11.21
CA THR A 218 -7.48 13.39 11.81
C THR A 218 -7.98 14.64 11.11
N ARG A 219 -7.08 15.45 10.53
CA ARG A 219 -7.46 16.58 9.69
C ARG A 219 -6.45 16.90 8.59
N MET A 220 -6.96 17.22 7.41
CA MET A 220 -6.18 17.69 6.26
C MET A 220 -6.65 19.08 5.80
N ALA A 221 -5.73 19.86 5.22
CA ALA A 221 -6.06 21.12 4.57
C ALA A 221 -6.40 20.90 3.09
N ASP A 222 -5.71 19.94 2.46
CA ASP A 222 -5.91 19.47 1.10
C ASP A 222 -5.36 18.05 0.96
N GLU A 223 -5.43 17.45 -0.23
CA GLU A 223 -4.98 16.07 -0.50
C GLU A 223 -3.49 15.79 -0.20
N ARG A 224 -2.65 16.80 0.00
CA ARG A 224 -1.21 16.66 0.27
C ARG A 224 -0.73 17.41 1.51
N THR A 225 -1.64 18.06 2.25
CA THR A 225 -1.29 18.85 3.42
C THR A 225 -2.00 18.30 4.66
N ILE A 226 -1.25 17.65 5.53
CA ILE A 226 -1.71 17.13 6.81
C ILE A 226 -1.69 18.27 7.83
N VAL A 227 -2.78 18.47 8.56
CA VAL A 227 -2.82 19.46 9.64
C VAL A 227 -2.80 18.79 11.00
N GLU A 228 -3.53 17.68 11.16
CA GLU A 228 -3.60 16.97 12.44
C GLU A 228 -3.38 15.47 12.29
N LEU A 229 -2.56 14.94 13.21
CA LEU A 229 -2.33 13.51 13.45
C LEU A 229 -2.78 13.19 14.87
N ASP A 230 -3.70 12.24 15.04
CA ASP A 230 -4.31 11.89 16.34
C ASP A 230 -4.77 13.13 17.15
N GLU A 231 -5.51 14.03 16.51
CA GLU A 231 -6.08 15.26 17.11
C GLU A 231 -5.03 16.26 17.62
N LYS A 232 -3.77 16.12 17.18
CA LYS A 232 -2.66 17.02 17.51
C LYS A 232 -2.04 17.60 16.25
N PRO A 233 -1.38 18.77 16.33
CA PRO A 233 -0.68 19.35 15.19
C PRO A 233 0.29 18.35 14.57
N ALA A 234 0.22 18.16 13.26
CA ALA A 234 1.00 17.13 12.56
C ALA A 234 2.52 17.30 12.76
N SER A 235 3.01 18.54 12.85
CA SER A 235 4.43 18.83 13.12
C SER A 235 4.95 18.29 14.46
N GLU A 236 4.11 18.14 15.48
CA GLU A 236 4.51 17.60 16.79
C GLU A 236 4.99 16.15 16.66
N PHE A 237 4.36 15.37 15.78
CA PHE A 237 4.75 13.99 15.52
C PHE A 237 6.19 13.90 15.01
N PHE A 238 6.54 14.71 14.00
CA PHE A 238 7.89 14.72 13.42
C PHE A 238 8.92 15.32 14.37
N SER A 239 8.58 16.39 15.09
CA SER A 239 9.49 16.96 16.09
C SER A 239 9.76 15.99 17.24
N HIS A 240 8.79 15.15 17.61
CA HIS A 240 8.95 14.19 18.69
C HIS A 240 9.79 12.98 18.27
N TYR A 241 9.49 12.37 17.11
CA TYR A 241 10.13 11.12 16.69
C TYR A 241 11.41 11.31 15.87
N LEU A 242 11.50 12.38 15.06
CA LEU A 242 12.66 12.64 14.20
C LEU A 242 13.47 13.87 14.65
N GLY A 243 12.97 14.66 15.61
CA GLY A 243 13.61 15.91 16.01
C GLY A 243 13.46 17.05 14.99
N ILE A 244 12.70 16.84 13.90
CA ILE A 244 12.53 17.79 12.82
C ILE A 244 11.46 18.81 13.21
N ARG A 245 11.86 20.08 13.36
CA ARG A 245 10.93 21.19 13.69
C ARG A 245 10.53 22.03 12.49
N HIS A 246 11.44 22.19 11.54
CA HIS A 246 11.29 22.95 10.31
C HIS A 246 12.18 22.30 9.24
N CYS A 247 11.74 22.25 7.98
CA CYS A 247 12.53 21.67 6.88
C CYS A 247 13.58 22.68 6.34
N TRP A 248 14.61 22.98 7.14
CA TRP A 248 15.82 23.71 6.68
C TRP A 248 17.10 22.86 6.74
N GLU A 249 17.02 21.66 7.32
CA GLU A 249 18.04 20.62 7.12
C GLU A 249 17.91 20.08 5.68
N SER A 250 19.02 19.75 5.01
CA SER A 250 18.99 19.50 3.56
C SER A 250 17.93 18.46 3.19
N LEU A 251 17.20 18.68 2.08
CA LEU A 251 16.12 17.78 1.61
C LEU A 251 16.52 16.29 1.66
N ALA A 252 17.79 15.99 1.37
CA ALA A 252 18.36 14.64 1.41
C ALA A 252 18.28 13.94 2.79
N SER A 253 18.19 14.68 3.90
CA SER A 253 18.10 14.15 5.26
C SER A 253 16.67 13.82 5.71
N VAL A 254 15.66 14.41 5.05
CA VAL A 254 14.23 14.21 5.36
C VAL A 254 13.61 13.17 4.42
N GLU A 255 14.12 13.08 3.19
CA GLU A 255 13.74 12.04 2.21
C GLU A 255 14.05 10.61 2.67
N THR A 256 14.93 10.45 3.66
CA THR A 256 15.26 9.15 4.28
C THR A 256 14.21 8.67 5.30
N PHE A 257 13.15 9.45 5.54
CA PHE A 257 12.09 9.09 6.48
C PHE A 257 10.68 9.34 5.91
N PRO A 258 10.26 8.62 4.86
CA PRO A 258 8.93 8.75 4.30
C PRO A 258 7.83 8.30 5.27
N MET A 259 6.62 8.77 5.01
CA MET A 259 5.42 8.19 5.60
C MET A 259 4.91 7.03 4.76
N CYS A 260 4.53 5.94 5.41
CA CYS A 260 3.94 4.76 4.79
C CYS A 260 2.49 4.57 5.23
N LEU A 261 1.65 4.19 4.28
CA LEU A 261 0.28 3.74 4.51
C LEU A 261 -0.01 2.45 3.76
N LYS A 262 -1.09 1.77 4.14
CA LYS A 262 -1.64 0.66 3.36
C LYS A 262 -2.91 1.11 2.65
N ARG A 263 -2.94 0.97 1.33
CA ARG A 263 -4.10 1.28 0.49
C ARG A 263 -4.25 0.21 -0.59
N ASN A 264 -5.46 -0.32 -0.77
CA ASN A 264 -5.77 -1.35 -1.79
C ASN A 264 -4.79 -2.54 -1.79
N GLY A 265 -4.38 -3.00 -0.61
CA GLY A 265 -3.48 -4.15 -0.46
C GLY A 265 -2.01 -3.88 -0.79
N ALA A 266 -1.64 -2.65 -1.14
CA ALA A 266 -0.25 -2.23 -1.31
C ALA A 266 0.20 -1.29 -0.18
N THR A 267 1.48 -1.34 0.15
CA THR A 267 2.13 -0.30 0.96
C THR A 267 2.50 0.84 0.02
N LEU A 268 2.06 2.06 0.34
CA LEU A 268 2.41 3.28 -0.38
C LEU A 268 3.32 4.12 0.49
N ALA A 269 4.26 4.82 -0.14
CA ALA A 269 5.08 5.81 0.55
C ALA A 269 4.78 7.24 0.06
N ARG A 270 4.97 8.19 0.96
CA ARG A 270 4.86 9.63 0.76
C ARG A 270 6.12 10.27 1.32
N ARG A 271 6.88 10.94 0.47
CA ARG A 271 8.03 11.74 0.91
C ARG A 271 7.49 12.95 1.67
N LEU A 272 8.14 13.26 2.78
CA LEU A 272 7.94 14.50 3.49
C LEU A 272 8.62 15.62 2.69
N MET A 273 7.84 16.58 2.20
CA MET A 273 8.32 17.65 1.33
C MET A 273 8.64 18.92 2.13
N ASP A 274 7.75 19.29 3.07
CA ASP A 274 7.95 20.46 3.93
C ASP A 274 7.15 20.34 5.24
N ILE A 275 7.60 21.05 6.28
CA ILE A 275 6.85 21.33 7.50
C ILE A 275 6.76 22.85 7.62
N HIS A 276 5.58 23.38 7.30
CA HIS A 276 5.31 24.81 7.29
C HIS A 276 5.41 25.42 8.70
N ALA A 277 5.60 26.75 8.75
CA ALA A 277 5.70 27.49 10.01
C ALA A 277 4.43 27.42 10.88
N ASP A 278 3.27 27.16 10.28
CA ASP A 278 2.00 26.95 10.98
C ASP A 278 1.83 25.51 11.53
N GLY A 279 2.80 24.63 11.30
CA GLY A 279 2.79 23.24 11.74
C GLY A 279 2.13 22.26 10.78
N CYS A 280 1.65 22.73 9.62
CA CYS A 280 1.14 21.84 8.57
C CYS A 280 2.29 21.07 7.92
N VAL A 281 2.01 19.81 7.55
CA VAL A 281 2.99 18.90 6.96
C VAL A 281 2.60 18.63 5.51
N TYR A 282 3.48 18.96 4.58
CA TYR A 282 3.27 18.81 3.15
C TYR A 282 3.99 17.58 2.60
N VAL A 283 3.29 16.76 1.80
CA VAL A 283 3.81 15.49 1.27
C VAL A 283 3.77 15.40 -0.25
N SER A 284 4.52 14.46 -0.81
CA SER A 284 4.73 14.32 -2.26
C SER A 284 3.55 13.77 -3.07
N ALA A 285 2.59 13.12 -2.42
CA ALA A 285 1.44 12.49 -3.07
C ALA A 285 0.23 12.41 -2.12
N ASP A 286 -0.91 12.03 -2.68
CA ASP A 286 -2.22 12.14 -2.05
C ASP A 286 -2.38 11.28 -0.78
N LEU A 287 -3.12 11.82 0.17
CA LEU A 287 -3.53 11.23 1.44
C LEU A 287 -5.02 11.51 1.71
N ARG A 288 -5.62 10.77 2.63
CA ARG A 288 -7.04 10.93 3.01
C ARG A 288 -7.21 10.92 4.52
N GLU A 289 -8.12 11.76 5.03
CA GLU A 289 -8.54 11.70 6.43
C GLU A 289 -9.01 10.29 6.80
N GLY A 290 -8.67 9.86 8.02
CA GLY A 290 -8.91 8.52 8.51
C GLY A 290 -7.84 7.49 8.14
N GLU A 291 -6.97 7.77 7.16
CA GLU A 291 -5.84 6.89 6.85
C GLU A 291 -4.83 6.84 7.98
N ARG A 292 -4.15 5.71 8.09
CA ARG A 292 -3.14 5.46 9.12
C ARG A 292 -1.76 5.43 8.52
N LEU A 293 -0.85 6.12 9.19
CA LEU A 293 0.51 6.38 8.73
C LEU A 293 1.54 5.87 9.74
N ARG A 294 2.71 5.51 9.22
CA ARG A 294 3.93 5.26 9.99
C ARG A 294 5.13 5.89 9.31
N ILE A 295 6.15 6.23 10.08
CA ILE A 295 7.45 6.58 9.50
C ILE A 295 8.10 5.28 9.01
N ALA A 296 8.85 5.34 7.90
CA ALA A 296 9.72 4.26 7.48
C ALA A 296 11.15 4.75 7.27
N SER A 297 12.10 3.82 7.27
CA SER A 297 13.50 4.09 6.94
C SER A 297 13.95 3.15 5.83
N GLY A 298 14.85 3.64 4.99
CA GLY A 298 15.49 2.84 3.96
C GLY A 298 16.40 1.83 4.63
N ASP A 299 16.28 0.56 4.27
CA ASP A 299 17.24 -0.48 4.63
C ASP A 299 17.95 -0.92 3.34
N PRO A 300 19.24 -0.56 3.15
CA PRO A 300 19.97 -0.89 1.92
C PRO A 300 19.97 -2.38 1.59
N ILE A 301 19.98 -3.25 2.60
CA ILE A 301 19.95 -4.70 2.43
C ILE A 301 18.55 -5.13 2.00
N ALA A 302 17.51 -4.62 2.66
CA ALA A 302 16.13 -4.97 2.32
C ALA A 302 15.75 -4.47 0.92
N ILE A 303 16.14 -3.24 0.55
CA ILE A 303 15.88 -2.68 -0.79
C ILE A 303 16.46 -3.59 -1.87
N ILE A 304 17.75 -3.92 -1.79
CA ILE A 304 18.42 -4.75 -2.79
C ILE A 304 17.87 -6.18 -2.79
N SER A 305 17.64 -6.78 -1.62
CA SER A 305 17.14 -8.17 -1.54
C SER A 305 15.70 -8.31 -2.05
N GLU A 306 14.84 -7.33 -1.80
CA GLU A 306 13.47 -7.30 -2.31
C GLU A 306 13.45 -7.08 -3.83
N ALA A 307 14.28 -6.17 -4.35
CA ALA A 307 14.48 -5.97 -5.78
C ALA A 307 14.91 -7.29 -6.45
N GLN A 308 15.92 -7.96 -5.89
CA GLN A 308 16.43 -9.19 -6.47
C GLN A 308 15.43 -10.35 -6.41
N ARG A 309 14.61 -10.44 -5.36
CA ARG A 309 13.52 -11.43 -5.26
C ARG A 309 12.44 -11.18 -6.31
N THR A 310 11.97 -9.95 -6.43
CA THR A 310 10.92 -9.58 -7.39
C THR A 310 11.38 -9.76 -8.84
N HIS A 311 12.67 -9.52 -9.13
CA HIS A 311 13.28 -9.81 -10.42
C HIS A 311 13.38 -11.31 -10.72
N ALA A 312 13.66 -12.15 -9.73
CA ALA A 312 13.61 -13.60 -9.91
C ALA A 312 12.19 -14.07 -10.30
N GLU A 313 11.16 -13.60 -9.60
CA GLU A 313 9.74 -13.86 -9.93
C GLU A 313 9.32 -13.29 -11.29
N LEU A 314 9.95 -12.21 -11.74
CA LEU A 314 9.75 -11.67 -13.08
C LEU A 314 10.45 -12.52 -14.14
N CYS A 315 11.60 -13.13 -13.85
CA CYS A 315 12.28 -14.03 -14.78
C CYS A 315 11.52 -15.35 -15.00
N GLU A 316 10.71 -15.81 -14.04
CA GLU A 316 9.78 -16.93 -14.24
C GLU A 316 8.75 -16.67 -15.34
N PHE A 317 8.40 -15.40 -15.57
CA PHE A 317 7.53 -14.98 -16.68
C PHE A 317 8.22 -15.09 -18.06
N SER A 318 9.53 -15.39 -18.09
CA SER A 318 10.37 -15.47 -19.30
C SER A 318 10.27 -14.23 -20.19
N PRO A 319 10.54 -13.02 -19.64
CA PRO A 319 10.46 -11.79 -20.40
C PRO A 319 11.58 -11.72 -21.45
N GLU A 320 11.25 -11.15 -22.60
CA GLU A 320 12.19 -10.83 -23.68
C GLU A 320 12.70 -9.37 -23.58
N ALA A 321 12.03 -8.56 -22.76
CA ALA A 321 12.28 -7.15 -22.55
C ALA A 321 11.84 -6.75 -21.14
N VAL A 322 12.68 -5.99 -20.42
CA VAL A 322 12.31 -5.42 -19.12
C VAL A 322 12.50 -3.91 -19.14
N PHE A 323 11.49 -3.22 -18.62
CA PHE A 323 11.47 -1.79 -18.35
C PHE A 323 11.37 -1.56 -16.84
N ILE A 324 12.21 -0.70 -16.27
CA ILE A 324 12.17 -0.39 -14.84
C ILE A 324 11.98 1.11 -14.64
N VAL A 325 10.98 1.49 -13.84
CA VAL A 325 10.88 2.81 -13.21
C VAL A 325 11.40 2.64 -11.79
N ASN A 326 12.55 3.24 -11.46
CA ASN A 326 13.11 3.17 -10.12
C ASN A 326 13.03 4.54 -9.44
N CYS A 327 12.86 4.61 -8.13
CA CYS A 327 12.75 5.90 -7.45
C CYS A 327 14.13 6.55 -7.24
N MET A 328 14.24 7.87 -7.42
CA MET A 328 15.45 8.63 -7.09
C MET A 328 15.85 8.48 -5.62
N GLY A 329 14.89 8.26 -4.72
CA GLY A 329 15.21 7.97 -3.32
C GLY A 329 16.01 6.69 -3.12
N HIS A 330 15.87 5.68 -3.99
CA HIS A 330 16.72 4.48 -3.94
C HIS A 330 18.15 4.79 -4.41
N TYR A 331 18.30 5.62 -5.44
CA TYR A 331 19.60 6.10 -5.90
C TYR A 331 20.35 6.83 -4.78
N VAL A 332 19.67 7.78 -4.11
CA VAL A 332 20.23 8.55 -2.99
C VAL A 332 20.57 7.64 -1.81
N MET A 333 19.67 6.72 -1.45
CA MET A 333 19.85 5.82 -0.30
C MET A 333 20.98 4.79 -0.51
N LEU A 334 21.04 4.18 -1.69
CA LEU A 334 22.02 3.12 -1.98
C LEU A 334 23.37 3.67 -2.44
N GLN A 335 23.41 4.91 -2.95
CA GLN A 335 24.60 5.55 -3.51
C GLN A 335 25.29 4.60 -4.49
N LYS A 336 26.59 4.32 -4.31
CA LYS A 336 27.37 3.41 -5.17
C LYS A 336 26.81 1.97 -5.23
N ASN A 337 25.95 1.57 -4.29
CA ASN A 337 25.34 0.24 -4.26
C ASN A 337 24.06 0.12 -5.09
N ASN A 338 23.56 1.20 -5.70
CA ASN A 338 22.32 1.19 -6.49
C ASN A 338 22.35 0.15 -7.63
N ILE A 339 23.55 -0.13 -8.18
CA ILE A 339 23.76 -1.08 -9.26
C ILE A 339 23.27 -2.49 -8.92
N TYR A 340 23.30 -2.86 -7.63
CA TYR A 340 22.88 -4.18 -7.18
C TYR A 340 21.35 -4.40 -7.24
N GLU A 341 20.55 -3.34 -7.38
CA GLU A 341 19.10 -3.47 -7.59
C GLU A 341 18.77 -4.06 -8.95
N TYR A 342 19.50 -3.69 -10.02
CA TYR A 342 19.12 -4.03 -11.40
C TYR A 342 20.19 -4.78 -12.21
N ALA A 343 21.43 -4.88 -11.73
CA ALA A 343 22.50 -5.54 -12.49
C ALA A 343 22.25 -7.03 -12.70
N ALA A 344 21.66 -7.71 -11.72
CA ALA A 344 21.36 -9.14 -11.81
C ALA A 344 20.36 -9.42 -12.95
N ILE A 345 19.25 -8.67 -13.01
CA ILE A 345 18.24 -8.83 -14.06
C ILE A 345 18.77 -8.40 -15.43
N SER A 346 19.60 -7.35 -15.47
CA SER A 346 20.23 -6.88 -16.72
C SER A 346 21.16 -7.90 -17.37
N ARG A 347 21.68 -8.88 -16.61
CA ARG A 347 22.46 -10.01 -17.15
C ARG A 347 21.58 -11.15 -17.68
N ALA A 348 20.36 -11.26 -17.16
CA ALA A 348 19.41 -12.31 -17.51
C ALA A 348 18.56 -11.93 -18.73
N VAL A 349 18.12 -10.66 -18.79
CA VAL A 349 17.17 -10.14 -19.80
C VAL A 349 17.57 -8.72 -20.18
N PRO A 350 17.45 -8.31 -21.47
CA PRO A 350 17.64 -6.93 -21.87
C PRO A 350 16.77 -6.00 -21.02
N THR A 351 17.44 -5.17 -20.22
CA THR A 351 16.80 -4.30 -19.22
C THR A 351 17.26 -2.87 -19.41
N HIS A 352 16.31 -1.94 -19.36
CA HIS A 352 16.58 -0.51 -19.28
C HIS A 352 15.59 0.16 -18.33
N GLY A 353 15.94 1.36 -17.87
CA GLY A 353 15.11 2.12 -16.96
C GLY A 353 15.69 3.49 -16.68
N PHE A 354 14.96 4.25 -15.86
CA PHE A 354 15.35 5.56 -15.40
C PHE A 354 14.98 5.74 -13.93
N TYR A 355 15.62 6.71 -13.28
CA TYR A 355 15.26 7.13 -11.93
C TYR A 355 14.20 8.22 -11.96
N SER A 356 13.16 8.05 -11.17
CA SER A 356 11.91 8.79 -11.19
C SER A 356 11.62 9.44 -9.84
N TYR A 357 10.84 10.51 -9.86
CA TYR A 357 10.43 11.24 -8.66
C TYR A 357 9.11 10.77 -8.04
N ALA A 358 8.38 9.92 -8.76
CA ALA A 358 7.18 9.24 -8.29
C ALA A 358 6.87 8.08 -9.23
N GLU A 359 6.35 6.99 -8.69
CA GLU A 359 6.03 5.79 -9.46
C GLU A 359 4.52 5.56 -9.49
N PHE A 360 4.05 4.97 -10.59
CA PHE A 360 2.65 4.65 -10.79
C PHE A 360 2.49 3.16 -11.03
N PHE A 361 1.54 2.54 -10.36
CA PHE A 361 1.25 1.11 -10.50
C PHE A 361 -0.19 0.80 -10.11
N ARG A 362 -0.73 -0.31 -10.62
CA ARG A 362 -2.06 -0.80 -10.24
C ARG A 362 -1.96 -1.91 -9.19
N SER A 363 -2.78 -1.81 -8.15
CA SER A 363 -2.98 -2.87 -7.16
C SER A 363 -4.45 -3.03 -6.81
N ARG A 364 -4.95 -4.26 -6.84
CA ARG A 364 -6.37 -4.62 -6.60
C ARG A 364 -7.35 -3.69 -7.34
N GLY A 365 -7.14 -3.55 -8.65
CA GLY A 365 -7.97 -2.74 -9.54
C GLY A 365 -7.73 -1.23 -9.48
N LYS A 366 -6.95 -0.71 -8.51
CA LYS A 366 -6.71 0.73 -8.37
C LYS A 366 -5.33 1.15 -8.80
N PHE A 367 -5.27 2.06 -9.78
CA PHE A 367 -4.05 2.68 -10.27
C PHE A 367 -3.68 3.87 -9.38
N MET A 368 -2.47 3.88 -8.84
CA MET A 368 -2.10 4.78 -7.74
C MET A 368 -0.70 5.35 -7.94
N LYS A 369 -0.50 6.55 -7.40
CA LYS A 369 0.82 7.18 -7.25
C LYS A 369 1.46 6.76 -5.93
N THR A 370 2.76 6.49 -5.98
CA THR A 370 3.62 6.27 -4.82
C THR A 370 4.97 6.95 -5.03
N ASN A 371 5.78 6.92 -3.98
CA ASN A 371 7.20 7.24 -4.04
C ASN A 371 7.99 6.05 -3.51
N LEU A 372 9.32 6.10 -3.67
CA LEU A 372 10.27 5.18 -3.06
C LEU A 372 10.01 3.72 -3.40
N MET A 373 9.51 3.47 -4.61
CA MET A 373 9.23 2.14 -5.12
C MET A 373 10.02 1.92 -6.41
N MET A 374 10.30 0.66 -6.69
CA MET A 374 10.73 0.21 -8.00
C MET A 374 9.59 -0.54 -8.67
N VAL A 375 9.22 -0.14 -9.89
CA VAL A 375 8.24 -0.82 -10.74
C VAL A 375 8.96 -1.45 -11.92
N SER A 376 9.02 -2.78 -11.94
CA SER A 376 9.66 -3.56 -13.00
C SER A 376 8.59 -4.21 -13.88
N VAL A 377 8.63 -3.96 -15.19
CA VAL A 377 7.67 -4.50 -16.15
C VAL A 377 8.38 -5.35 -17.18
N GLY A 378 8.03 -6.63 -17.21
CA GLY A 378 8.51 -7.60 -18.21
C GLY A 378 7.51 -7.74 -19.34
N PHE A 379 8.01 -7.87 -20.57
CA PHE A 379 7.23 -8.10 -21.78
C PHE A 379 7.73 -9.35 -22.52
N ARG A 380 6.82 -10.10 -23.15
CA ARG A 380 7.14 -11.17 -24.11
C ARG A 380 6.08 -11.28 -25.20
N GLU A 381 6.45 -11.83 -26.36
CA GLU A 381 5.50 -12.22 -27.41
C GLU A 381 5.44 -13.74 -27.58
N GLY A 382 4.22 -14.29 -27.57
CA GLY A 382 3.93 -15.72 -27.61
C GLY A 382 4.32 -16.43 -26.32
N GLU A 383 4.15 -17.76 -26.29
CA GLU A 383 4.40 -18.60 -25.10
C GLU A 383 5.78 -18.37 -24.43
N PRO A 384 5.88 -18.61 -23.10
CA PRO A 384 7.16 -18.53 -22.38
C PRO A 384 8.27 -19.33 -23.09
N LYS A 385 9.39 -18.66 -23.34
CA LYS A 385 10.60 -19.27 -23.92
C LYS A 385 11.48 -19.84 -22.81
N GLU A 386 12.71 -20.26 -23.11
CA GLU A 386 13.65 -20.71 -22.07
C GLU A 386 13.76 -19.69 -20.94
N THR A 387 13.66 -20.19 -19.70
CA THR A 387 13.69 -19.37 -18.50
C THR A 387 15.04 -18.65 -18.38
N SER A 388 14.99 -17.35 -18.13
CA SER A 388 16.19 -16.54 -17.94
C SER A 388 16.95 -17.00 -16.70
N ILE A 389 18.26 -17.25 -16.83
CA ILE A 389 19.10 -17.65 -15.71
C ILE A 389 19.38 -16.42 -14.85
N TYR A 390 18.54 -16.22 -13.83
CA TYR A 390 18.71 -15.15 -12.86
C TYR A 390 19.69 -15.58 -11.75
N LYS A 391 20.72 -14.77 -11.51
CA LYS A 391 21.68 -14.99 -10.42
C LYS A 391 21.75 -13.73 -9.55
N PRO A 392 21.20 -13.76 -8.33
CA PRO A 392 21.32 -12.67 -7.37
C PRO A 392 22.78 -12.27 -7.16
N VAL A 393 23.02 -11.01 -6.85
CA VAL A 393 24.36 -10.48 -6.59
C VAL A 393 24.42 -9.98 -5.15
N SER A 394 25.36 -10.51 -4.37
CA SER A 394 25.56 -10.03 -3.01
C SER A 394 26.14 -8.61 -3.04
N PRO A 395 25.46 -7.62 -2.44
CA PRO A 395 26.00 -6.27 -2.36
C PRO A 395 27.22 -6.22 -1.44
N GLN A 396 28.15 -5.31 -1.74
CA GLN A 396 29.29 -5.02 -0.88
C GLN A 396 29.14 -3.62 -0.31
N PHE A 397 28.73 -3.53 0.95
CA PHE A 397 28.53 -2.26 1.63
C PHE A 397 29.85 -1.72 2.20
N GLY A 398 30.04 -0.41 2.08
CA GLY A 398 31.05 0.30 2.87
C GLY A 398 30.65 0.36 4.35
N GLU A 399 31.60 0.72 5.23
CA GLU A 399 31.38 0.74 6.69
C GLU A 399 30.14 1.56 7.09
N GLN A 400 29.95 2.75 6.52
CA GLN A 400 28.81 3.62 6.84
C GLN A 400 27.46 3.01 6.46
N THR A 401 27.34 2.46 5.24
CA THR A 401 26.09 1.82 4.78
C THR A 401 25.78 0.56 5.59
N SER A 402 26.81 -0.17 6.02
CA SER A 402 26.66 -1.33 6.91
C SER A 402 26.10 -0.90 8.28
N ILE A 403 26.63 0.16 8.89
CA ILE A 403 26.12 0.70 10.17
C ILE A 403 24.64 1.08 10.04
N ILE A 404 24.26 1.81 8.98
CA ILE A 404 22.86 2.19 8.73
C ILE A 404 21.97 0.95 8.64
N ALA A 405 22.37 -0.05 7.84
CA ALA A 405 21.60 -1.28 7.69
C ALA A 405 21.42 -2.01 9.04
N HIS A 406 22.47 -2.11 9.86
CA HIS A 406 22.39 -2.73 11.18
C HIS A 406 21.52 -1.95 12.16
N LEU A 407 21.56 -0.61 12.14
CA LEU A 407 20.69 0.24 12.97
C LEU A 407 19.23 0.11 12.56
N VAL A 408 18.93 0.14 11.26
CA VAL A 408 17.56 -0.02 10.76
C VAL A 408 17.02 -1.41 11.09
N HIS A 409 17.83 -2.46 10.92
CA HIS A 409 17.47 -3.81 11.34
C HIS A 409 17.18 -3.90 12.84
N PHE A 410 18.01 -3.26 13.68
CA PHE A 410 17.79 -3.19 15.12
C PHE A 410 16.49 -2.46 15.47
N VAL A 411 16.21 -1.31 14.84
CA VAL A 411 14.96 -0.55 15.04
C VAL A 411 13.73 -1.36 14.60
N ASP A 412 13.79 -2.08 13.48
CA ASP A 412 12.71 -2.97 13.02
C ASP A 412 12.45 -4.12 14.02
N ALA A 413 13.52 -4.76 14.51
CA ALA A 413 13.40 -5.81 15.53
C ALA A 413 12.78 -5.27 16.83
N MET A 414 13.30 -4.16 17.35
CA MET A 414 12.76 -3.50 18.55
C MET A 414 11.31 -3.06 18.39
N THR A 415 10.93 -2.57 17.20
CA THR A 415 9.55 -2.16 16.90
C THR A 415 8.61 -3.37 16.99
N LYS A 416 8.96 -4.48 16.35
CA LYS A 416 8.14 -5.71 16.38
C LYS A 416 8.00 -6.30 17.79
N GLU A 417 9.08 -6.29 18.56
CA GLU A 417 9.05 -6.73 19.95
C GLU A 417 8.15 -5.83 20.80
N TRP A 418 8.26 -4.51 20.64
CA TRP A 418 7.41 -3.54 21.33
C TRP A 418 5.94 -3.72 20.98
N GLU A 419 5.59 -3.92 19.70
CA GLU A 419 4.21 -4.17 19.29
C GLU A 419 3.64 -5.46 19.89
N SER A 420 4.44 -6.53 19.90
CA SER A 420 4.06 -7.80 20.52
C SER A 420 3.84 -7.64 22.03
N ALA A 421 4.72 -6.93 22.72
CA ALA A 421 4.59 -6.63 24.14
C ALA A 421 3.37 -5.74 24.41
N HIS A 422 3.17 -4.68 23.62
CA HIS A 422 2.04 -3.77 23.73
C HIS A 422 0.71 -4.50 23.50
N SER A 423 0.61 -5.32 22.46
CA SER A 423 -0.57 -6.15 22.18
C SER A 423 -0.88 -7.09 23.34
N LYS A 424 0.12 -7.75 23.92
CA LYS A 424 -0.04 -8.59 25.12
C LYS A 424 -0.52 -7.79 26.32
N LEU A 425 0.04 -6.60 26.55
CA LEU A 425 -0.39 -5.72 27.63
C LEU A 425 -1.83 -5.27 27.46
N VAL A 426 -2.25 -4.91 26.24
CA VAL A 426 -3.65 -4.56 25.92
C VAL A 426 -4.56 -5.74 26.20
N VAL A 427 -4.22 -6.95 25.73
CA VAL A 427 -5.00 -8.16 26.01
C VAL A 427 -5.11 -8.43 27.51
N LEU A 428 -4.02 -8.33 28.27
CA LEU A 428 -4.02 -8.51 29.72
C LEU A 428 -4.80 -7.43 30.47
N ALA A 429 -4.80 -6.20 29.95
CA ALA A 429 -5.50 -5.06 30.54
C ALA A 429 -6.99 -5.06 30.23
N GLU A 430 -7.42 -5.66 29.11
CA GLU A 430 -8.80 -5.57 28.60
C GLU A 430 -9.57 -6.88 28.65
N ARG A 431 -8.91 -8.03 28.83
CA ARG A 431 -9.57 -9.34 28.92
C ARG A 431 -9.62 -9.86 30.35
N ASP A 432 -10.64 -10.65 30.64
CA ASP A 432 -10.72 -11.46 31.85
C ASP A 432 -9.81 -12.69 31.70
N ALA A 433 -8.95 -12.93 32.68
CA ALA A 433 -7.90 -13.95 32.59
C ALA A 433 -8.44 -15.38 32.52
N LEU A 434 -9.64 -15.64 33.06
CA LEU A 434 -10.25 -16.96 33.06
C LEU A 434 -11.04 -17.23 31.77
N THR A 435 -11.91 -16.31 31.38
CA THR A 435 -12.88 -16.51 30.29
C THR A 435 -12.43 -15.99 28.93
N GLY A 436 -11.39 -15.15 28.90
CA GLY A 436 -10.94 -14.44 27.69
C GLY A 436 -11.98 -13.45 27.11
N LEU A 437 -13.10 -13.23 27.79
CA LEU A 437 -14.05 -12.16 27.47
C LEU A 437 -13.46 -10.81 27.82
N MET A 438 -14.10 -9.73 27.37
CA MET A 438 -13.71 -8.41 27.84
C MET A 438 -13.92 -8.32 29.36
N ASN A 439 -13.00 -7.68 30.08
CA ASN A 439 -13.19 -7.44 31.50
C ASN A 439 -14.09 -6.22 31.73
N ARG A 440 -14.56 -6.07 32.96
CA ARG A 440 -15.42 -4.97 33.38
C ARG A 440 -14.92 -3.58 32.95
N ARG A 441 -13.64 -3.27 33.21
CA ARG A 441 -13.08 -1.94 32.91
C ARG A 441 -13.11 -1.61 31.41
N ALA A 442 -12.76 -2.59 30.58
CA ALA A 442 -12.77 -2.41 29.13
C ALA A 442 -14.21 -2.33 28.58
N MET A 443 -15.16 -3.04 29.18
CA MET A 443 -16.58 -2.93 28.82
C MET A 443 -17.15 -1.56 29.18
N GLU A 444 -16.92 -1.06 30.40
CA GLU A 444 -17.39 0.26 30.84
C GLU A 444 -16.92 1.38 29.92
N ARG A 445 -15.68 1.29 29.41
CA ARG A 445 -15.14 2.22 28.41
C ARG A 445 -15.86 2.08 27.07
N SER A 446 -15.92 0.87 26.52
CA SER A 446 -16.57 0.61 25.21
C SER A 446 -18.06 1.00 25.20
N PHE A 447 -18.74 0.85 26.35
CA PHE A 447 -20.15 1.19 26.46
C PHE A 447 -20.41 2.69 26.35
N LYS A 448 -19.48 3.55 26.82
CA LYS A 448 -19.62 5.00 26.67
C LYS A 448 -19.62 5.42 25.21
N ASP A 449 -18.72 4.83 24.41
CA ASP A 449 -18.61 5.13 22.98
C ASP A 449 -19.86 4.66 22.22
N ILE A 450 -20.32 3.42 22.49
CA ILE A 450 -21.55 2.89 21.87
C ILE A 450 -22.77 3.74 22.22
N LEU A 451 -22.90 4.15 23.48
CA LEU A 451 -24.03 4.96 23.92
C LEU A 451 -24.02 6.33 23.25
N HIS A 452 -22.85 6.96 23.15
CA HIS A 452 -22.69 8.23 22.45
C HIS A 452 -23.13 8.14 20.99
N ASP A 453 -22.63 7.14 20.26
CA ASP A 453 -22.95 6.94 18.84
C ASP A 453 -24.42 6.59 18.61
N ALA A 454 -24.98 5.74 19.49
CA ALA A 454 -26.38 5.35 19.44
C ALA A 454 -27.33 6.54 19.66
N LEU A 455 -27.02 7.42 20.63
CA LEU A 455 -27.80 8.63 20.90
C LEU A 455 -27.67 9.66 19.77
N ALA A 456 -26.47 9.84 19.21
CA ALA A 456 -26.25 10.76 18.10
C ALA A 456 -26.97 10.33 16.82
N SER A 457 -27.11 9.02 16.60
CA SER A 457 -27.64 8.45 15.37
C SER A 457 -29.07 7.89 15.49
N ASP A 458 -29.70 8.00 16.66
CA ASP A 458 -30.99 7.40 17.01
C ASP A 458 -31.07 5.89 16.68
N ILE A 459 -29.99 5.16 16.98
CA ILE A 459 -29.87 3.73 16.71
C ILE A 459 -30.19 2.94 17.98
N PRO A 460 -31.16 2.02 17.97
CA PRO A 460 -31.51 1.25 19.17
C PRO A 460 -30.44 0.20 19.51
N PHE A 461 -30.20 -0.01 20.79
CA PHE A 461 -29.39 -1.11 21.32
C PHE A 461 -30.09 -1.80 22.49
N ALA A 462 -29.64 -3.02 22.82
CA ALA A 462 -30.12 -3.76 23.97
C ALA A 462 -28.97 -4.17 24.88
N VAL A 463 -29.20 -4.19 26.19
CA VAL A 463 -28.24 -4.61 27.20
C VAL A 463 -28.78 -5.79 27.98
N MET A 464 -27.93 -6.76 28.27
CA MET A 464 -28.24 -7.91 29.11
C MET A 464 -27.25 -8.00 30.27
N MET A 465 -27.79 -8.14 31.48
CA MET A 465 -27.04 -8.57 32.65
C MET A 465 -27.40 -10.02 32.93
N LEU A 466 -26.39 -10.89 33.04
CA LEU A 466 -26.56 -12.32 33.24
C LEU A 466 -25.83 -12.77 34.49
N ASP A 467 -26.36 -13.79 35.15
CA ASP A 467 -25.73 -14.41 36.31
C ASP A 467 -26.03 -15.90 36.38
N MET A 468 -25.00 -16.68 36.69
CA MET A 468 -25.09 -18.13 36.85
C MET A 468 -25.73 -18.49 38.19
N ASP A 469 -26.92 -19.09 38.14
CA ASP A 469 -27.68 -19.41 39.34
C ASP A 469 -26.97 -20.47 40.19
N ASP A 470 -26.89 -20.20 41.50
CA ASP A 470 -26.29 -21.11 42.49
C ASP A 470 -24.82 -21.47 42.23
N PHE A 471 -24.05 -20.57 41.58
CA PHE A 471 -22.63 -20.78 41.29
C PHE A 471 -21.79 -21.13 42.52
N LYS A 472 -22.05 -20.49 43.67
CA LYS A 472 -21.39 -20.85 44.93
C LYS A 472 -21.61 -22.32 45.30
N GLY A 473 -22.80 -22.86 45.05
CA GLY A 473 -23.11 -24.27 45.28
C GLY A 473 -22.31 -25.21 44.38
N ILE A 474 -22.01 -24.81 43.14
CA ILE A 474 -21.09 -25.55 42.25
C ILE A 474 -19.69 -25.59 42.86
N ASN A 475 -19.16 -24.43 43.28
CA ASN A 475 -17.84 -24.34 43.92
C ASN A 475 -17.77 -25.16 45.22
N ASP A 476 -18.78 -25.06 46.08
CA ASP A 476 -18.81 -25.74 47.37
C ASP A 476 -18.92 -27.26 47.22
N THR A 477 -19.53 -27.75 46.12
CA THR A 477 -19.75 -29.19 45.88
C THR A 477 -18.61 -29.85 45.09
N PHE A 478 -18.11 -29.19 44.05
CA PHE A 478 -17.17 -29.76 43.08
C PHE A 478 -15.80 -29.08 43.07
N GLY A 479 -15.61 -28.05 43.91
CA GLY A 479 -14.39 -27.26 43.97
C GLY A 479 -14.33 -26.16 42.91
N HIS A 480 -13.43 -25.20 43.14
CA HIS A 480 -13.26 -24.03 42.27
C HIS A 480 -12.91 -24.35 40.82
N ALA A 481 -12.15 -25.43 40.57
CA ALA A 481 -11.78 -25.83 39.21
C ALA A 481 -13.02 -26.12 38.34
N MET A 482 -14.06 -26.77 38.90
CA MET A 482 -15.31 -27.04 38.18
C MET A 482 -16.12 -25.76 37.97
N GLY A 483 -16.11 -24.84 38.94
CA GLY A 483 -16.70 -23.52 38.76
C GLY A 483 -16.04 -22.73 37.63
N ASP A 484 -14.70 -22.76 37.57
CA ASP A 484 -13.92 -22.13 36.51
C ASP A 484 -14.26 -22.70 35.13
N GLU A 485 -14.36 -24.03 35.00
CA GLU A 485 -14.80 -24.70 33.76
C GLU A 485 -16.22 -24.29 33.34
N ALA A 486 -17.15 -24.18 34.30
CA ALA A 486 -18.52 -23.73 34.03
C ALA A 486 -18.55 -22.29 33.52
N LEU A 487 -17.73 -21.39 34.06
CA LEU A 487 -17.62 -20.00 33.63
C LEU A 487 -17.04 -19.88 32.22
N VAL A 488 -16.01 -20.68 31.89
CA VAL A 488 -15.42 -20.73 30.54
C VAL A 488 -16.45 -21.23 29.53
N ALA A 489 -17.19 -22.29 29.86
CA ALA A 489 -18.21 -22.82 28.97
C ALA A 489 -19.37 -21.82 28.74
N LEU A 490 -19.79 -21.11 29.78
CA LEU A 490 -20.80 -20.04 29.63
C LEU A 490 -20.27 -18.89 28.76
N ALA A 491 -19.01 -18.51 28.92
CA ALA A 491 -18.39 -17.49 28.07
C ALA A 491 -18.40 -17.87 26.58
N ASP A 492 -18.10 -19.13 26.26
CA ASP A 492 -18.15 -19.64 24.87
C ASP A 492 -19.58 -19.68 24.31
N ILE A 493 -20.56 -20.05 25.15
CA ILE A 493 -21.97 -19.98 24.79
C ILE A 493 -22.36 -18.53 24.47
N LEU A 494 -21.99 -17.57 25.32
CA LEU A 494 -22.32 -16.15 25.09
C LEU A 494 -21.66 -15.63 23.81
N ARG A 495 -20.38 -15.93 23.59
CA ARG A 495 -19.62 -15.50 22.40
C ARG A 495 -20.22 -16.05 21.11
N SER A 496 -20.59 -17.33 21.08
CA SER A 496 -21.25 -17.96 19.91
C SER A 496 -22.71 -17.51 19.75
N SER A 497 -23.29 -16.92 20.79
CA SER A 497 -24.65 -16.41 20.81
C SER A 497 -24.81 -14.96 20.41
N VAL A 498 -23.76 -14.29 19.92
CA VAL A 498 -23.82 -12.89 19.47
C VAL A 498 -23.06 -12.70 18.15
N ARG A 499 -23.14 -11.51 17.55
CA ARG A 499 -22.38 -11.13 16.34
C ARG A 499 -21.02 -10.56 16.73
N SER A 500 -20.11 -10.44 15.76
CA SER A 500 -18.76 -9.86 15.99
C SER A 500 -18.77 -8.39 16.41
N VAL A 501 -19.86 -7.67 16.11
CA VAL A 501 -20.08 -6.26 16.47
C VAL A 501 -20.77 -6.08 17.83
N ASP A 502 -21.21 -7.17 18.45
CA ASP A 502 -21.80 -7.17 19.79
C ASP A 502 -20.70 -7.35 20.84
N ILE A 503 -20.95 -6.86 22.05
CA ILE A 503 -20.00 -6.91 23.14
C ILE A 503 -20.41 -7.97 24.16
N VAL A 504 -19.45 -8.80 24.58
CA VAL A 504 -19.61 -9.76 25.68
C VAL A 504 -18.47 -9.57 26.67
N SER A 505 -18.82 -9.43 27.94
CA SER A 505 -17.86 -9.21 29.03
C SER A 505 -18.19 -10.02 30.27
N ARG A 506 -17.16 -10.30 31.06
CA ARG A 506 -17.32 -10.77 32.44
C ARG A 506 -17.32 -9.56 33.37
N TRP A 507 -18.44 -9.35 34.04
CA TRP A 507 -18.69 -8.18 34.89
C TRP A 507 -18.24 -8.40 36.33
N GLY A 508 -18.44 -9.62 36.84
CA GLY A 508 -18.13 -10.03 38.21
C GLY A 508 -17.65 -11.47 38.30
N GLY A 509 -17.76 -12.09 39.48
CA GLY A 509 -17.36 -13.48 39.68
C GLY A 509 -18.10 -14.45 38.76
N ASP A 510 -19.43 -14.40 38.79
CA ASP A 510 -20.39 -15.23 38.05
C ASP A 510 -21.34 -14.39 37.16
N GLU A 511 -21.06 -13.09 37.07
CA GLU A 511 -21.87 -12.12 36.33
C GLU A 511 -21.25 -11.78 34.96
N PHE A 512 -22.10 -11.70 33.95
CA PHE A 512 -21.73 -11.35 32.58
C PHE A 512 -22.59 -10.20 32.08
N PHE A 513 -22.02 -9.38 31.21
CA PHE A 513 -22.71 -8.24 30.61
C PHE A 513 -22.55 -8.26 29.09
N VAL A 514 -23.67 -8.14 28.40
CA VAL A 514 -23.77 -8.21 26.94
C VAL A 514 -24.42 -6.94 26.41
N ILE A 515 -23.84 -6.35 25.36
CA ILE A 515 -24.41 -5.23 24.62
C ILE A 515 -24.65 -5.69 23.19
N LEU A 516 -25.89 -5.63 22.75
CA LEU A 516 -26.28 -5.89 21.37
C LEU A 516 -26.42 -4.57 20.63
N THR A 517 -25.54 -4.33 19.67
CA THR A 517 -25.55 -3.10 18.88
C THR A 517 -26.60 -3.20 17.77
N HIS A 518 -27.24 -2.08 17.41
CA HIS A 518 -28.30 -2.03 16.39
C HIS A 518 -29.44 -3.05 16.63
N ALA A 519 -29.82 -3.25 17.89
CA ALA A 519 -30.74 -4.30 18.31
C ALA A 519 -32.02 -3.71 18.93
N ASN A 520 -33.16 -4.14 18.40
CA ASN A 520 -34.46 -3.92 19.01
C ASN A 520 -34.86 -5.13 19.88
N ARG A 521 -36.03 -5.05 20.51
CA ARG A 521 -36.57 -6.12 21.37
C ARG A 521 -36.56 -7.49 20.72
N ALA A 522 -37.04 -7.61 19.48
CA ALA A 522 -37.13 -8.89 18.78
C ALA A 522 -35.73 -9.48 18.50
N ALA A 523 -34.71 -8.64 18.26
CA ALA A 523 -33.34 -9.10 18.13
C ALA A 523 -32.77 -9.59 19.47
N ALA A 524 -33.02 -8.85 20.56
CA ALA A 524 -32.63 -9.26 21.90
C ALA A 524 -33.27 -10.60 22.31
N GLU A 525 -34.56 -10.79 22.06
CA GLU A 525 -35.29 -12.04 22.35
C GLU A 525 -34.67 -13.25 21.64
N ARG A 526 -34.29 -13.13 20.36
CA ARG A 526 -33.62 -14.22 19.64
C ARG A 526 -32.25 -14.58 20.22
N VAL A 527 -31.49 -13.58 20.65
CA VAL A 527 -30.18 -13.80 21.28
C VAL A 527 -30.35 -14.50 22.64
N VAL A 528 -31.29 -14.03 23.45
CA VAL A 528 -31.65 -14.64 24.73
C VAL A 528 -32.05 -16.10 24.56
N GLU A 529 -32.89 -16.42 23.57
CA GLU A 529 -33.31 -17.81 23.31
C GLU A 529 -32.11 -18.70 22.97
N ARG A 530 -31.19 -18.20 22.15
CA ARG A 530 -29.96 -18.89 21.78
C ARG A 530 -29.06 -19.12 23.00
N ILE A 531 -28.90 -18.12 23.86
CA ILE A 531 -28.14 -18.22 25.11
C ILE A 531 -28.75 -19.29 26.02
N HIS A 532 -30.07 -19.28 26.26
CA HIS A 532 -30.73 -20.27 27.10
C HIS A 532 -30.59 -21.70 26.55
N ARG A 533 -30.74 -21.86 25.22
CA ARG A 533 -30.56 -23.15 24.56
C ARG A 533 -29.14 -23.67 24.74
N GLY A 534 -28.15 -22.79 24.60
CA GLY A 534 -26.75 -23.10 24.87
C GLY A 534 -26.49 -23.44 26.34
N ALA A 535 -27.01 -22.64 27.27
CA ALA A 535 -26.81 -22.82 28.72
C ALA A 535 -27.30 -24.19 29.23
N SER A 536 -28.27 -24.80 28.55
CA SER A 536 -28.73 -26.15 28.87
C SER A 536 -27.62 -27.21 28.77
N SER A 537 -26.60 -27.00 27.92
CA SER A 537 -25.45 -27.91 27.80
C SER A 537 -24.48 -27.85 28.98
N LEU A 538 -24.56 -26.83 29.84
CA LEU A 538 -23.74 -26.74 31.05
C LEU A 538 -24.00 -27.91 32.01
N SER A 539 -25.20 -28.49 31.97
CA SER A 539 -25.53 -29.71 32.74
C SER A 539 -24.66 -30.91 32.37
N LEU A 540 -24.12 -30.97 31.15
CA LEU A 540 -23.24 -32.06 30.70
C LEU A 540 -21.84 -31.97 31.30
N LEU A 541 -21.43 -30.79 31.77
CA LEU A 541 -20.15 -30.57 32.44
C LEU A 541 -20.21 -30.97 33.91
N MET A 542 -21.40 -30.94 34.53
CA MET A 542 -21.57 -31.25 35.94
C MET A 542 -21.46 -32.77 36.18
N PRO A 543 -20.65 -33.25 37.15
CA PRO A 543 -20.50 -34.68 37.44
C PRO A 543 -21.80 -35.41 37.80
N ASP A 544 -22.73 -34.70 38.45
CA ASP A 544 -24.06 -35.20 38.83
C ASP A 544 -25.15 -34.92 37.78
N LYS A 545 -24.78 -34.32 36.65
CA LYS A 545 -25.67 -33.87 35.57
C LYS A 545 -26.77 -32.91 36.01
N ARG A 546 -26.57 -32.17 37.10
CA ARG A 546 -27.55 -31.18 37.55
C ARG A 546 -27.71 -30.07 36.51
N SER A 547 -28.91 -29.52 36.40
CA SER A 547 -29.14 -28.32 35.59
C SER A 547 -28.46 -27.11 36.23
N VAL A 548 -27.75 -26.32 35.42
CA VAL A 548 -27.18 -25.03 35.79
C VAL A 548 -28.11 -23.96 35.25
N GLY A 549 -28.74 -23.19 36.15
CA GLY A 549 -29.64 -22.10 35.78
C GLY A 549 -28.88 -20.86 35.34
N LEU A 550 -29.49 -20.08 34.46
CA LEU A 550 -28.98 -18.78 34.05
C LEU A 550 -30.10 -17.75 34.15
N SER A 551 -29.93 -16.76 35.01
CA SER A 551 -30.86 -15.63 35.13
C SER A 551 -30.39 -14.47 34.27
N ILE A 552 -31.31 -13.85 33.53
CA ILE A 552 -31.02 -12.77 32.57
C ILE A 552 -31.95 -11.59 32.81
N GLY A 553 -31.39 -10.39 32.96
CA GLY A 553 -32.09 -9.11 32.94
C GLY A 553 -31.78 -8.37 31.65
N VAL A 554 -32.81 -7.96 30.90
CA VAL A 554 -32.66 -7.29 29.61
C VAL A 554 -33.30 -5.90 29.68
N THR A 555 -32.60 -4.89 29.17
CA THR A 555 -33.15 -3.53 28.96
C THR A 555 -32.90 -3.07 27.55
N LEU A 556 -33.82 -2.25 27.04
CA LEU A 556 -33.63 -1.54 25.77
C LEU A 556 -33.09 -0.13 26.02
N SER A 557 -32.46 0.44 25.00
CA SER A 557 -32.00 1.83 24.97
C SER A 557 -33.16 2.82 24.95
N SER A 558 -32.95 3.99 25.56
CA SER A 558 -33.89 5.11 25.64
C SER A 558 -33.17 6.45 25.33
N ALA A 559 -33.92 7.45 24.88
CA ALA A 559 -33.41 8.72 24.31
C ALA A 559 -32.61 9.61 25.28
N HIS A 560 -32.51 9.24 26.56
CA HIS A 560 -31.79 10.00 27.60
C HIS A 560 -30.95 9.10 28.50
N ASP A 561 -30.52 7.97 27.96
CA ASP A 561 -29.72 7.02 28.73
C ASP A 561 -28.34 7.57 29.06
N THR A 562 -27.94 7.39 30.31
CA THR A 562 -26.54 7.36 30.75
C THR A 562 -26.10 5.91 30.99
N PRO A 563 -24.80 5.61 31.00
CA PRO A 563 -24.32 4.26 31.30
C PRO A 563 -24.87 3.71 32.62
N GLU A 564 -24.95 4.56 33.65
CA GLU A 564 -25.47 4.22 34.98
C GLU A 564 -26.97 3.90 34.92
N SER A 565 -27.75 4.66 34.16
CA SER A 565 -29.20 4.44 34.05
C SER A 565 -29.53 3.10 33.38
N VAL A 566 -28.78 2.73 32.34
CA VAL A 566 -28.96 1.46 31.63
C VAL A 566 -28.53 0.31 32.52
N PHE A 567 -27.39 0.47 33.20
CA PHE A 567 -26.90 -0.52 34.16
C PHE A 567 -27.93 -0.80 35.26
N GLN A 568 -28.47 0.25 35.89
CA GLN A 568 -29.49 0.12 36.93
C GLN A 568 -30.75 -0.60 36.44
N ARG A 569 -31.19 -0.35 35.20
CA ARG A 569 -32.35 -1.06 34.62
C ARG A 569 -32.05 -2.54 34.36
N ALA A 570 -30.89 -2.85 33.79
CA ALA A 570 -30.47 -4.22 33.52
C ALA A 570 -30.31 -5.04 34.82
N ASP A 571 -29.67 -4.45 35.84
CA ASP A 571 -29.48 -5.07 37.16
C ASP A 571 -30.82 -5.30 37.86
N ALA A 572 -31.72 -4.31 37.84
CA ALA A 572 -33.05 -4.47 38.43
C ALA A 572 -33.88 -5.56 37.72
N ALA A 573 -33.74 -5.71 36.40
CA ALA A 573 -34.37 -6.80 35.66
C ALA A 573 -33.75 -8.16 36.03
N LEU A 574 -32.43 -8.25 36.20
CA LEU A 574 -31.77 -9.49 36.65
C LEU A 574 -32.22 -9.87 38.06
N TYR A 575 -32.32 -8.89 38.95
CA TYR A 575 -32.81 -9.09 40.32
C TYR A 575 -34.21 -9.69 40.34
N GLU A 576 -35.10 -9.22 39.46
CA GLU A 576 -36.46 -9.77 39.30
C GLU A 576 -36.44 -11.22 38.79
N SER A 577 -35.60 -11.52 37.78
CA SER A 577 -35.38 -12.88 37.28
C SER A 577 -34.95 -13.85 38.39
N LYS A 578 -34.07 -13.41 39.30
CA LYS A 578 -33.57 -14.23 40.41
C LYS A 578 -34.57 -14.43 41.53
N ARG A 579 -35.18 -13.35 42.04
CA ARG A 579 -35.95 -13.41 43.30
C ARG A 579 -37.45 -13.58 43.12
N THR A 580 -38.01 -12.97 42.08
CA THR A 580 -39.46 -12.92 41.89
C THR A 580 -39.93 -14.02 40.95
N ALA A 581 -39.16 -14.28 39.88
CA ALA A 581 -39.53 -15.24 38.85
C ALA A 581 -38.99 -16.67 39.09
N GLY A 582 -38.11 -16.85 40.08
CA GLY A 582 -37.68 -18.16 40.59
C GLY A 582 -36.40 -18.75 39.97
N LYS A 583 -35.45 -17.92 39.52
CA LYS A 583 -34.18 -18.31 38.86
C LYS A 583 -34.37 -19.03 37.51
N ASN A 584 -33.34 -19.05 36.68
CA ASN A 584 -33.38 -19.55 35.30
C ASN A 584 -34.49 -18.88 34.46
N LYS A 585 -34.59 -17.55 34.57
CA LYS A 585 -35.63 -16.71 33.94
C LYS A 585 -35.03 -15.50 33.24
N VAL A 586 -35.81 -14.95 32.33
CA VAL A 586 -35.54 -13.70 31.62
C VAL A 586 -36.58 -12.67 32.01
N THR A 587 -36.12 -11.47 32.36
CA THR A 587 -37.00 -10.32 32.59
C THR A 587 -36.59 -9.20 31.66
N PHE A 588 -37.55 -8.61 30.95
CA PHE A 588 -37.35 -7.42 30.11
C PHE A 588 -37.87 -6.19 30.86
N ARG A 589 -37.10 -5.11 30.82
CA ARG A 589 -37.47 -3.82 31.41
C ARG A 589 -37.28 -2.65 30.45
#